data_AF-A0A0B8QJW8-F1
#
_entry.id   AF-A0A0B8QJW8-F1
#
_cell.length_a   1.000
_cell.length_b   1.000
_cell.length_c   1.000
_cell.angle_alpha   90.00
_cell.angle_beta   90.00
_cell.angle_gamma   90.00
#
_symmetry.space_group_name_H-M   'P 1'
#
loop_
_entity.id
_entity.type
_entity.pdbx_description
1 polymer ?
#
loop_
_entity_poly.entity_id
_entity_poly.type
_entity_poly.pdbx_seq_one_letter_code
_entity_poly.pdbx_strand_id
1 'polypeptide(L)'
;MGRYRLGNENETKVDLSPDLMFHHSSGAWAKTKIRFQSETRNTSDWATETSSFVTREAFAEIGGIPHLADTLTFWAGKRYMKNRSSHILDWDYHQANGTGGGVWGIPVASNVLMDLDLVSWGKEGYTKEPIEGVGYADTLIFKPRFEITLTEKDSVKAEAFWMNLGHNPMKECDPGYVCAPDTADDGFAVTVAYDRSGGFMGLGNVGYTEFVVQYGTGMGAGTNMSKFGWGEANYKDHSSYRFTLSGISEFENWALQPVAIYHNDDDFTQAGGERVWWTVGARPSYHFNDYFSLQFEAGYEHLKQDKTTQTSNNGANGGMTKLTIAPTLHLTKGYWMRPQLRVFATYAKWDESLKNINTGKHGYSGDQGYGPGGASYAGETEGWNFGVQAEVWF
;
A
#
# COMPACT_ATOMS: atom_id res chain seq x y z
N MET A 1 0.92 -0.39 -8.39
CA MET A 1 1.79 -1.48 -7.87
C MET A 1 3.04 -0.90 -7.20
N GLY A 2 3.86 -1.66 -6.48
CA GLY A 2 5.04 -1.17 -5.76
C GLY A 2 6.30 -0.95 -6.61
N ARG A 3 7.46 -0.86 -5.95
CA ARG A 3 8.82 -0.93 -6.55
C ARG A 3 9.79 -1.55 -5.54
N TYR A 4 10.72 -2.40 -5.99
CA TYR A 4 11.79 -2.91 -5.11
C TYR A 4 12.61 -1.76 -4.53
N ARG A 5 12.48 -1.51 -3.22
CA ARG A 5 12.84 -0.20 -2.63
C ARG A 5 14.31 -0.04 -2.18
N LEU A 6 15.06 -1.13 -1.93
CA LEU A 6 16.43 -0.99 -1.43
C LEU A 6 17.30 -0.26 -2.47
N GLY A 7 17.89 0.88 -2.11
CA GLY A 7 18.69 1.68 -3.04
C GLY A 7 17.89 2.26 -4.22
N ASN A 8 16.57 2.44 -4.06
CA ASN A 8 15.66 2.85 -5.14
C ASN A 8 14.54 3.81 -4.65
N GLU A 9 14.84 4.59 -3.63
CA GLU A 9 13.98 5.65 -3.09
C GLU A 9 14.71 6.98 -3.25
N ASN A 10 14.01 8.01 -3.72
CA ASN A 10 14.63 9.29 -4.10
C ASN A 10 13.93 10.49 -3.45
N GLU A 11 13.29 10.24 -2.32
CA GLU A 11 12.53 11.20 -1.54
C GLU A 11 13.02 11.22 -0.08
N THR A 12 12.91 12.37 0.55
CA THR A 12 12.97 12.50 2.02
C THR A 12 11.54 12.48 2.54
N LYS A 13 11.20 11.43 3.29
CA LYS A 13 9.88 11.23 3.88
C LYS A 13 10.00 11.19 5.41
N VAL A 14 9.12 11.94 6.08
CA VAL A 14 9.00 11.98 7.53
C VAL A 14 7.56 11.72 7.91
N ASP A 15 7.37 10.90 8.93
CA ASP A 15 6.09 10.62 9.55
C ASP A 15 6.22 10.79 11.06
N LEU A 16 5.43 11.70 11.62
CA LEU A 16 5.36 11.99 13.05
C LEU A 16 3.99 11.55 13.56
N SER A 17 3.99 10.56 14.45
CA SER A 17 2.77 9.86 14.87
C SER A 17 2.56 9.90 16.39
N PRO A 18 2.47 11.09 17.05
CA PRO A 18 2.25 11.15 18.49
C PRO A 18 0.92 10.49 18.89
N ASP A 19 0.95 9.76 20.01
CA ASP A 19 -0.24 9.23 20.65
C ASP A 19 -0.25 9.47 22.16
N LEU A 20 -1.45 9.53 22.72
CA LEU A 20 -1.70 9.70 24.14
C LEU A 20 -2.62 8.57 24.61
N MET A 21 -2.24 7.93 25.70
CA MET A 21 -3.01 6.87 26.36
C MET A 21 -3.54 7.39 27.70
N PHE A 22 -4.83 7.21 27.93
CA PHE A 22 -5.53 7.52 29.16
C PHE A 22 -6.01 6.21 29.80
N HIS A 23 -5.78 6.06 31.09
CA HIS A 23 -6.23 4.90 31.85
C HIS A 23 -7.18 5.34 32.96
N HIS A 24 -8.26 4.58 33.13
CA HIS A 24 -9.19 4.72 34.24
C HIS A 24 -8.97 3.57 35.23
N SER A 25 -9.27 3.82 36.52
CA SER A 25 -9.10 2.83 37.59
C SER A 25 -9.98 1.58 37.42
N SER A 26 -11.04 1.66 36.61
CA SER A 26 -11.90 0.53 36.28
C SER A 26 -11.33 -0.43 35.23
N GLY A 27 -10.15 -0.15 34.67
CA GLY A 27 -9.56 -0.90 33.55
C GLY A 27 -9.90 -0.35 32.16
N ALA A 28 -10.86 0.57 32.07
CA ALA A 28 -11.17 1.27 30.83
C ALA A 28 -9.99 2.15 30.40
N TRP A 29 -9.78 2.24 29.09
CA TRP A 29 -8.74 3.07 28.50
C TRP A 29 -9.29 3.85 27.33
N ALA A 30 -8.65 4.99 27.05
CA ALA A 30 -8.86 5.76 25.85
C ALA A 30 -7.51 6.09 25.21
N LYS A 31 -7.44 6.08 23.89
CA LYS A 31 -6.26 6.47 23.13
C LYS A 31 -6.65 7.55 22.15
N THR A 32 -5.78 8.52 21.93
CA THR A 32 -5.84 9.38 20.73
C THR A 32 -4.51 9.35 20.01
N LYS A 33 -4.56 9.35 18.68
CA LYS A 33 -3.36 9.35 17.82
C LYS A 33 -3.54 10.34 16.69
N ILE A 34 -2.47 11.07 16.41
CA ILE A 34 -2.37 11.99 15.27
C ILE A 34 -1.16 11.56 14.44
N ARG A 35 -1.27 11.65 13.10
CA ARG A 35 -0.17 11.40 12.17
C ARG A 35 0.02 12.57 11.23
N PHE A 36 1.18 13.20 11.31
CA PHE A 36 1.65 14.19 10.35
C PHE A 36 2.67 13.56 9.41
N GLN A 37 2.51 13.74 8.11
CA GLN A 37 3.45 13.24 7.12
C GLN A 37 3.93 14.38 6.22
N SER A 38 5.22 14.43 5.93
CA SER A 38 5.79 15.27 4.87
C SER A 38 6.66 14.40 3.97
N GLU A 39 6.65 14.68 2.68
CA GLU A 39 7.48 13.99 1.68
C GLU A 39 7.96 15.01 0.65
N THR A 40 9.24 14.98 0.32
CA THR A 40 9.82 15.88 -0.68
C THR A 40 10.95 15.21 -1.44
N ARG A 41 11.10 15.56 -2.73
CA ARG A 41 12.29 15.21 -3.53
C ARG A 41 13.28 16.37 -3.64
N ASN A 42 12.96 17.51 -3.04
CA ASN A 42 13.84 18.66 -3.02
C ASN A 42 15.02 18.36 -2.09
N THR A 43 16.24 18.51 -2.62
CA THR A 43 17.49 18.23 -1.91
C THR A 43 18.06 19.46 -1.21
N SER A 44 17.45 20.63 -1.39
CA SER A 44 17.83 21.84 -0.67
C SER A 44 17.44 21.74 0.81
N ASP A 45 18.28 22.32 1.67
CA ASP A 45 18.01 22.54 3.09
C ASP A 45 16.78 23.42 3.34
N TRP A 46 16.44 24.30 2.38
CA TRP A 46 15.25 25.16 2.42
C TRP A 46 14.27 24.81 1.30
N ALA A 47 13.21 24.07 1.63
CA ALA A 47 12.27 23.50 0.66
C ALA A 47 10.79 23.87 0.92
N THR A 48 10.50 25.13 1.27
CA THR A 48 9.17 25.56 1.74
C THR A 48 8.04 25.40 0.71
N GLU A 49 8.35 25.42 -0.58
CA GLU A 49 7.34 25.27 -1.64
C GLU A 49 7.01 23.81 -1.97
N THR A 50 7.90 22.89 -1.59
CA THR A 50 7.84 21.46 -1.98
C THR A 50 7.76 20.51 -0.78
N SER A 51 7.63 21.05 0.44
CA SER A 51 7.57 20.30 1.69
C SER A 51 6.41 20.82 2.53
N SER A 52 5.33 20.04 2.61
CA SER A 52 4.16 20.37 3.41
C SER A 52 3.77 19.17 4.28
N PHE A 53 3.42 19.42 5.54
CA PHE A 53 2.84 18.40 6.40
C PHE A 53 1.35 18.21 6.10
N VAL A 54 0.94 16.96 5.91
CA VAL A 54 -0.46 16.55 5.81
C VAL A 54 -0.87 15.74 7.04
N THR A 55 -2.10 15.94 7.52
CA THR A 55 -2.67 15.14 8.61
C THR A 55 -3.30 13.87 8.04
N ARG A 56 -2.60 12.74 8.21
CA ARG A 56 -3.00 11.43 7.66
C ARG A 56 -3.88 10.62 8.61
N GLU A 57 -3.69 10.79 9.92
CA GLU A 57 -4.52 10.18 10.96
C GLU A 57 -4.82 11.23 12.03
N ALA A 58 -6.03 11.20 12.58
CA ALA A 58 -6.49 11.95 13.74
C ALA A 58 -7.74 11.24 14.26
N PHE A 59 -7.57 10.37 15.25
CA PHE A 59 -8.64 9.52 15.76
C PHE A 59 -8.55 9.29 17.27
N ALA A 60 -9.64 8.79 17.84
CA ALA A 60 -9.72 8.29 19.20
C ALA A 60 -10.21 6.83 19.22
N GLU A 61 -9.75 6.09 20.22
CA GLU A 61 -10.16 4.72 20.53
C GLU A 61 -10.55 4.65 22.01
N ILE A 62 -11.54 3.81 22.35
CA ILE A 62 -11.93 3.49 23.73
C ILE A 62 -12.14 1.98 23.83
N GLY A 63 -11.57 1.36 24.85
CA GLY A 63 -11.71 -0.07 25.12
C GLY A 63 -11.56 -0.41 26.60
N GLY A 64 -11.62 -1.71 26.93
CA GLY A 64 -11.54 -2.18 28.32
C GLY A 64 -12.70 -1.73 29.21
N ILE A 65 -13.86 -1.44 28.62
CA ILE A 65 -15.03 -0.95 29.34
C ILE A 65 -15.59 -2.10 30.21
N PRO A 66 -15.76 -1.89 31.54
CA PRO A 66 -16.34 -2.91 32.42
C PRO A 66 -17.66 -3.47 31.88
N HIS A 67 -17.83 -4.78 32.02
CA HIS A 67 -18.98 -5.55 31.53
C HIS A 67 -19.09 -5.72 30.00
N LEU A 68 -18.16 -5.16 29.22
CA LEU A 68 -17.98 -5.51 27.80
C LEU A 68 -16.85 -6.54 27.66
N ALA A 69 -16.77 -7.19 26.50
CA ALA A 69 -15.63 -8.06 26.19
C ALA A 69 -14.33 -7.26 26.10
N ASP A 70 -13.26 -7.77 26.69
CA ASP A 70 -11.94 -7.09 26.74
C ASP A 70 -11.33 -6.85 25.35
N THR A 71 -11.77 -7.63 24.35
CA THR A 71 -11.36 -7.49 22.95
C THR A 71 -12.00 -6.29 22.24
N LEU A 72 -13.07 -5.72 22.80
CA LEU A 72 -13.81 -4.64 22.15
C LEU A 72 -13.05 -3.31 22.20
N THR A 73 -12.95 -2.68 21.04
CA THR A 73 -12.44 -1.31 20.89
C THR A 73 -13.39 -0.51 19.99
N PHE A 74 -13.94 0.58 20.50
CA PHE A 74 -14.69 1.55 19.71
C PHE A 74 -13.75 2.63 19.22
N TRP A 75 -13.93 3.10 18.00
CA TRP A 75 -13.07 4.13 17.45
C TRP A 75 -13.83 5.12 16.57
N ALA A 76 -13.34 6.35 16.50
CA ALA A 76 -13.84 7.38 15.59
C ALA A 76 -12.72 8.34 15.16
N GLY A 77 -12.76 8.79 13.92
CA GLY A 77 -11.84 9.78 13.34
C GLY A 77 -11.24 9.38 11.99
N LYS A 78 -10.20 10.08 11.57
CA LYS A 78 -9.44 9.80 10.34
C LYS A 78 -8.34 8.79 10.64
N ARG A 79 -8.32 7.62 9.99
CA ARG A 79 -7.34 6.57 10.31
C ARG A 79 -6.98 5.66 9.14
N TYR A 80 -5.89 4.93 9.30
CA TYR A 80 -5.65 3.74 8.50
C TYR A 80 -6.41 2.53 9.02
N MET A 81 -6.96 1.73 8.09
CA MET A 81 -7.91 0.66 8.42
C MET A 81 -7.28 -0.72 8.26
N LYS A 82 -6.34 -1.07 9.15
CA LYS A 82 -5.67 -2.39 9.16
C LYS A 82 -5.16 -2.79 7.76
N ASN A 83 -4.42 -1.88 7.13
CA ASN A 83 -3.89 -2.08 5.78
C ASN A 83 -2.95 -3.28 5.71
N ARG A 84 -2.83 -3.89 4.53
CA ARG A 84 -1.78 -4.87 4.23
C ARG A 84 -0.78 -4.27 3.25
N SER A 85 0.49 -4.56 3.50
CA SER A 85 1.60 -3.93 2.82
C SER A 85 2.71 -4.92 2.50
N SER A 86 3.44 -4.65 1.43
CA SER A 86 4.70 -5.30 1.12
C SER A 86 5.82 -4.31 1.41
N HIS A 87 6.58 -4.57 2.48
CA HIS A 87 7.71 -3.71 2.85
C HIS A 87 8.79 -3.68 1.76
N ILE A 88 9.14 -4.82 1.15
CA ILE A 88 10.16 -4.89 0.09
C ILE A 88 9.77 -4.07 -1.15
N LEU A 89 8.47 -3.89 -1.40
CA LEU A 89 7.93 -3.14 -2.54
C LEU A 89 7.46 -1.71 -2.20
N ASP A 90 7.54 -1.29 -0.93
CA ASP A 90 6.90 -0.07 -0.39
C ASP A 90 5.47 0.14 -0.92
N TRP A 91 4.65 -0.91 -0.85
CA TRP A 91 3.31 -0.88 -1.43
C TRP A 91 2.27 -1.47 -0.49
N ASP A 92 1.34 -0.62 -0.10
CA ASP A 92 0.08 -1.04 0.48
C ASP A 92 -0.85 -1.51 -0.63
N TYR A 93 -1.05 -2.82 -0.74
CA TYR A 93 -1.89 -3.43 -1.77
C TYR A 93 -3.36 -3.58 -1.30
N HIS A 94 -3.65 -3.23 -0.06
CA HIS A 94 -4.98 -3.28 0.55
C HIS A 94 -5.18 -2.08 1.50
N GLN A 95 -6.05 -1.13 1.15
CA GLN A 95 -6.22 0.12 1.89
C GLN A 95 -7.62 0.72 1.82
N ALA A 96 -8.36 0.74 2.94
CA ALA A 96 -9.64 1.45 3.06
C ALA A 96 -9.55 2.73 3.91
N ASN A 97 -8.42 3.44 3.87
CA ASN A 97 -8.18 4.60 4.74
C ASN A 97 -9.26 5.69 4.56
N GLY A 98 -9.75 6.26 5.65
CA GLY A 98 -10.83 7.25 5.58
C GLY A 98 -11.12 7.90 6.93
N THR A 99 -12.22 8.64 6.99
CA THR A 99 -12.76 9.27 8.20
C THR A 99 -14.10 8.63 8.55
N GLY A 100 -14.28 8.18 9.78
CA GLY A 100 -15.53 7.57 10.20
C GLY A 100 -15.43 6.96 11.59
N GLY A 101 -15.96 5.76 11.76
CA GLY A 101 -15.89 5.05 13.03
C GLY A 101 -16.18 3.57 12.90
N GLY A 102 -15.99 2.85 13.99
CA GLY A 102 -16.18 1.42 14.00
C GLY A 102 -16.00 0.80 15.36
N VAL A 103 -16.18 -0.52 15.38
CA VAL A 103 -15.99 -1.36 16.55
C VAL A 103 -15.15 -2.57 16.13
N TRP A 104 -14.07 -2.81 16.86
CA TRP A 104 -13.13 -3.88 16.61
C TRP A 104 -13.19 -4.93 17.70
N GLY A 105 -12.89 -6.18 17.33
CA GLY A 105 -12.76 -7.29 18.27
C GLY A 105 -14.07 -7.75 18.90
N ILE A 106 -15.19 -7.70 18.17
CA ILE A 106 -16.46 -8.31 18.59
C ILE A 106 -16.28 -9.84 18.63
N PRO A 107 -16.42 -10.50 19.78
CA PRO A 107 -16.39 -11.96 19.84
C PRO A 107 -17.68 -12.53 19.24
N VAL A 108 -17.56 -13.30 18.16
CA VAL A 108 -18.72 -13.97 17.51
C VAL A 108 -18.66 -15.50 17.66
N ALA A 109 -17.47 -16.05 17.92
CA ALA A 109 -17.26 -17.45 18.32
C ALA A 109 -15.99 -17.53 19.19
N SER A 110 -15.72 -18.69 19.79
CA SER A 110 -14.56 -18.88 20.68
C SER A 110 -13.21 -18.59 20.04
N ASN A 111 -13.09 -18.77 18.72
CA ASN A 111 -11.89 -18.53 17.94
C ASN A 111 -12.09 -17.50 16.81
N VAL A 112 -13.18 -16.71 16.86
CA VAL A 112 -13.53 -15.75 15.80
C VAL A 112 -13.84 -14.38 16.40
N LEU A 113 -13.07 -13.38 15.96
CA LEU A 113 -13.32 -11.97 16.22
C LEU A 113 -13.83 -11.28 14.95
N MET A 114 -14.70 -10.31 15.12
CA MET A 114 -15.26 -9.49 14.04
C MET A 114 -14.96 -8.01 14.28
N ASP A 115 -14.56 -7.32 13.23
CA ASP A 115 -14.46 -5.87 13.16
C ASP A 115 -15.56 -5.35 12.23
N LEU A 116 -16.12 -4.20 12.59
CA LEU A 116 -17.08 -3.45 11.78
C LEU A 116 -16.62 -2.01 11.65
N ASP A 117 -16.45 -1.57 10.41
CA ASP A 117 -15.96 -0.26 10.05
C ASP A 117 -16.93 0.42 9.08
N LEU A 118 -17.24 1.70 9.33
CA LEU A 118 -17.98 2.57 8.42
C LEU A 118 -17.20 3.88 8.24
N VAL A 119 -16.71 4.12 7.03
CA VAL A 119 -15.90 5.31 6.73
C VAL A 119 -16.34 6.00 5.46
N SER A 120 -16.12 7.31 5.44
CA SER A 120 -16.07 8.10 4.22
C SER A 120 -14.63 8.28 3.77
N TRP A 121 -14.42 8.20 2.47
CA TRP A 121 -13.21 8.65 1.80
C TRP A 121 -13.58 9.62 0.68
N GLY A 122 -12.93 10.79 0.66
CA GLY A 122 -13.04 11.77 -0.41
C GLY A 122 -11.71 12.49 -0.58
N LYS A 123 -11.43 13.00 -1.78
CA LYS A 123 -10.23 13.79 -2.06
C LYS A 123 -10.57 15.28 -1.98
N GLU A 124 -10.01 15.98 -0.99
CA GLU A 124 -9.99 17.44 -0.97
C GLU A 124 -9.34 17.98 -2.25
N GLY A 125 -10.02 18.91 -2.93
CA GLY A 125 -9.51 19.62 -4.09
C GLY A 125 -10.09 19.23 -5.45
N TYR A 126 -10.96 18.22 -5.52
CA TYR A 126 -11.73 17.93 -6.73
C TYR A 126 -13.10 18.64 -6.73
N THR A 127 -13.80 18.70 -5.60
CA THR A 127 -14.87 19.69 -5.37
C THR A 127 -14.33 20.74 -4.39
N LYS A 128 -14.09 21.96 -4.88
CA LYS A 128 -13.86 23.11 -3.97
C LYS A 128 -15.15 23.54 -3.26
N GLU A 129 -16.31 23.18 -3.83
CA GLU A 129 -17.62 23.55 -3.33
C GLU A 129 -18.55 22.31 -3.32
N PRO A 130 -19.37 22.11 -2.29
CA PRO A 130 -20.40 21.08 -2.27
C PRO A 130 -21.44 21.33 -3.38
N ILE A 131 -22.01 20.27 -3.95
CA ILE A 131 -23.09 20.39 -4.93
C ILE A 131 -24.40 20.60 -4.19
N GLU A 132 -25.14 21.66 -4.53
CA GLU A 132 -26.41 21.99 -3.88
C GLU A 132 -27.41 20.83 -4.00
N GLY A 133 -27.94 20.37 -2.87
CA GLY A 133 -28.86 19.23 -2.80
C GLY A 133 -28.22 17.83 -2.83
N VAL A 134 -26.90 17.74 -3.05
CA VAL A 134 -26.17 16.46 -3.22
C VAL A 134 -25.03 16.29 -2.20
N GLY A 135 -24.30 17.36 -1.86
CA GLY A 135 -23.18 17.32 -0.91
C GLY A 135 -21.81 17.11 -1.58
N TYR A 136 -20.86 16.50 -0.86
CA TYR A 136 -19.53 16.16 -1.37
C TYR A 136 -19.54 14.80 -2.09
N ALA A 137 -18.69 14.64 -3.11
CA ALA A 137 -18.48 13.37 -3.82
C ALA A 137 -17.61 12.41 -2.99
N ASP A 138 -18.14 12.00 -1.84
CA ASP A 138 -17.50 11.12 -0.88
C ASP A 138 -17.93 9.67 -1.09
N THR A 139 -16.97 8.75 -1.04
CA THR A 139 -17.22 7.32 -1.08
C THR A 139 -17.49 6.81 0.33
N LEU A 140 -18.68 6.24 0.54
CA LEU A 140 -18.98 5.48 1.74
C LEU A 140 -18.42 4.06 1.60
N ILE A 141 -17.71 3.58 2.60
CA ILE A 141 -17.14 2.24 2.67
C ILE A 141 -17.66 1.56 3.94
N PHE A 142 -18.37 0.46 3.76
CA PHE A 142 -18.71 -0.49 4.82
C PHE A 142 -17.77 -1.68 4.75
N LYS A 143 -17.11 -1.99 5.87
CA LYS A 143 -16.04 -2.98 5.94
C LYS A 143 -16.20 -3.89 7.16
N PRO A 144 -16.82 -5.08 6.99
CA PRO A 144 -16.68 -6.16 7.95
C PRO A 144 -15.37 -6.92 7.72
N ARG A 145 -14.72 -7.30 8.83
CA ARG A 145 -13.54 -8.17 8.83
C ARG A 145 -13.68 -9.23 9.90
N PHE A 146 -13.34 -10.46 9.56
CA PHE A 146 -13.29 -11.60 10.47
C PHE A 146 -11.84 -12.03 10.66
N GLU A 147 -11.47 -12.32 11.89
CA GLU A 147 -10.19 -12.91 12.26
C GLU A 147 -10.45 -14.25 12.94
N ILE A 148 -9.99 -15.32 12.31
CA ILE A 148 -10.23 -16.71 12.71
C ILE A 148 -8.90 -17.31 13.15
N THR A 149 -8.78 -17.62 14.43
CA THR A 149 -7.63 -18.35 14.96
C THR A 149 -7.78 -19.84 14.67
N LEU A 150 -6.80 -20.42 13.97
CA LEU A 150 -6.77 -21.85 13.65
C LEU A 150 -5.91 -22.62 14.66
N THR A 151 -4.72 -22.10 14.95
CA THR A 151 -3.78 -22.63 15.94
C THR A 151 -3.09 -21.47 16.66
N GLU A 152 -2.18 -21.74 17.59
CA GLU A 152 -1.33 -20.70 18.20
C GLU A 152 -0.48 -19.92 17.18
N LYS A 153 -0.19 -20.50 16.01
CA LYS A 153 0.64 -19.90 14.97
C LYS A 153 -0.11 -19.50 13.71
N ASP A 154 -1.32 -20.01 13.53
CA ASP A 154 -2.07 -19.92 12.26
C ASP A 154 -3.36 -19.15 12.44
N SER A 155 -3.60 -18.19 11.55
CA SER A 155 -4.86 -17.45 11.48
C SER A 155 -5.32 -17.21 10.04
N VAL A 156 -6.62 -17.07 9.86
CA VAL A 156 -7.23 -16.61 8.60
C VAL A 156 -7.97 -15.31 8.89
N LYS A 157 -7.73 -14.30 8.04
CA LYS A 157 -8.46 -13.04 8.07
C LYS A 157 -9.23 -12.89 6.77
N ALA A 158 -10.54 -12.71 6.87
CA ALA A 158 -11.43 -12.49 5.74
C ALA A 158 -12.06 -11.10 5.88
N GLU A 159 -11.95 -10.29 4.85
CA GLU A 159 -12.41 -8.90 4.85
C GLU A 159 -13.13 -8.59 3.55
N ALA A 160 -14.16 -7.74 3.63
CA ALA A 160 -14.87 -7.27 2.46
C ALA A 160 -15.07 -5.75 2.51
N PHE A 161 -15.14 -5.13 1.33
CA PHE A 161 -15.46 -3.73 1.12
C PHE A 161 -16.74 -3.64 0.31
N TRP A 162 -17.74 -2.95 0.85
CA TRP A 162 -18.84 -2.41 0.05
C TRP A 162 -18.63 -0.92 -0.05
N MET A 163 -18.50 -0.45 -1.29
CA MET A 163 -18.22 0.94 -1.60
C MET A 163 -19.39 1.50 -2.38
N ASN A 164 -19.82 2.71 -2.02
CA ASN A 164 -20.81 3.45 -2.76
C ASN A 164 -20.44 4.93 -2.79
N LEU A 165 -20.47 5.50 -3.98
CA LEU A 165 -20.30 6.90 -4.25
C LEU A 165 -21.68 7.48 -4.58
N GLY A 166 -22.23 8.28 -3.66
CA GLY A 166 -23.59 8.81 -3.81
C GLY A 166 -23.76 9.74 -5.02
N HIS A 167 -22.69 10.40 -5.46
CA HIS A 167 -22.66 11.24 -6.65
C HIS A 167 -21.28 11.18 -7.32
N ASN A 168 -21.28 10.93 -8.63
CA ASN A 168 -20.08 10.70 -9.41
C ASN A 168 -19.83 11.83 -10.43
N PRO A 169 -19.04 12.86 -10.06
CA PRO A 169 -18.82 14.04 -10.90
C PRO A 169 -18.07 13.72 -12.22
N MET A 170 -17.39 12.56 -12.29
CA MET A 170 -16.72 12.11 -13.51
C MET A 170 -17.72 11.73 -14.61
N LYS A 171 -18.94 11.29 -14.25
CA LYS A 171 -20.00 10.96 -15.20
C LYS A 171 -20.68 12.17 -15.79
N GLU A 172 -20.84 13.20 -14.97
CA GLU A 172 -21.47 14.47 -15.34
C GLU A 172 -20.49 15.38 -16.10
N CYS A 173 -19.21 15.00 -16.15
CA CYS A 173 -18.14 15.71 -16.83
C CYS A 173 -17.99 17.15 -16.30
N ASP A 174 -18.14 17.28 -14.98
CA ASP A 174 -18.05 18.55 -14.28
C ASP A 174 -16.68 19.22 -14.46
N PRO A 175 -16.61 20.56 -14.58
CA PRO A 175 -15.36 21.28 -14.68
C PRO A 175 -14.40 20.96 -13.52
N GLY A 176 -13.20 20.46 -13.85
CA GLY A 176 -12.20 20.04 -12.85
C GLY A 176 -12.05 18.51 -12.72
N TYR A 177 -12.91 17.74 -13.37
CA TYR A 177 -12.85 16.27 -13.43
C TYR A 177 -12.47 15.76 -14.82
N VAL A 178 -11.88 14.56 -14.86
CA VAL A 178 -11.79 13.79 -16.10
C VAL A 178 -13.19 13.29 -16.43
N CYS A 179 -13.68 13.65 -17.62
CA CYS A 179 -14.96 13.17 -18.15
C CYS A 179 -14.82 11.68 -18.48
N ALA A 180 -15.49 10.84 -17.69
CA ALA A 180 -15.43 9.38 -17.79
C ALA A 180 -16.82 8.79 -17.46
N PRO A 181 -17.75 8.74 -18.43
CA PRO A 181 -19.16 8.37 -18.19
C PRO A 181 -19.37 6.93 -17.72
N ASP A 182 -18.41 6.04 -17.95
CA ASP A 182 -18.49 4.63 -17.54
C ASP A 182 -17.81 4.32 -16.19
N THR A 183 -17.50 5.33 -15.39
CA THR A 183 -16.98 5.12 -14.02
C THR A 183 -17.97 4.33 -13.16
N ALA A 184 -17.45 3.56 -12.21
CA ALA A 184 -18.28 2.88 -11.24
C ALA A 184 -18.82 3.86 -10.19
N ASP A 185 -20.09 3.69 -9.78
CA ASP A 185 -20.68 4.38 -8.62
C ASP A 185 -20.66 3.49 -7.37
N ASP A 186 -20.44 2.20 -7.55
CA ASP A 186 -20.36 1.23 -6.48
C ASP A 186 -19.29 0.17 -6.78
N GLY A 187 -18.91 -0.56 -5.75
CA GLY A 187 -18.02 -1.68 -5.94
C GLY A 187 -17.92 -2.55 -4.73
N PHE A 188 -17.36 -3.71 -5.00
CA PHE A 188 -17.14 -4.74 -4.01
C PHE A 188 -15.72 -5.23 -4.10
N ALA A 189 -15.09 -5.48 -2.96
CA ALA A 189 -13.84 -6.20 -2.89
C ALA A 189 -13.83 -7.16 -1.72
N VAL A 190 -13.12 -8.28 -1.87
CA VAL A 190 -12.91 -9.27 -0.83
C VAL A 190 -11.43 -9.60 -0.76
N THR A 191 -10.93 -9.77 0.46
CA THR A 191 -9.56 -10.18 0.76
C THR A 191 -9.59 -11.32 1.76
N VAL A 192 -8.95 -12.43 1.42
CA VAL A 192 -8.73 -13.56 2.33
C VAL A 192 -7.23 -13.75 2.48
N ALA A 193 -6.76 -13.73 3.73
CA ALA A 193 -5.35 -13.85 4.05
C ALA A 193 -5.13 -14.95 5.08
N TYR A 194 -4.20 -15.85 4.80
CA TYR A 194 -3.65 -16.80 5.75
C TYR A 194 -2.32 -16.26 6.27
N ASP A 195 -2.24 -16.11 7.60
CA ASP A 195 -1.04 -15.64 8.30
C ASP A 195 -0.51 -16.76 9.21
N ARG A 196 0.77 -17.08 9.08
CA ARG A 196 1.49 -18.03 9.93
C ARG A 196 2.69 -17.37 10.59
N SER A 197 2.81 -17.45 11.92
CA SER A 197 4.01 -17.02 12.64
C SER A 197 5.09 -18.12 12.67
N GLY A 198 6.35 -17.71 12.82
CA GLY A 198 7.48 -18.63 13.00
C GLY A 198 8.33 -18.90 11.75
N GLY A 199 8.42 -17.93 10.84
CA GLY A 199 9.30 -17.96 9.67
C GLY A 199 8.58 -18.27 8.35
N PHE A 200 9.26 -18.01 7.23
CA PHE A 200 8.68 -18.14 5.90
C PHE A 200 8.62 -19.61 5.44
N MET A 201 7.41 -20.17 5.31
CA MET A 201 7.12 -21.52 4.83
C MET A 201 7.86 -22.60 5.62
N GLY A 202 8.07 -22.37 6.91
CA GLY A 202 8.82 -23.26 7.80
C GLY A 202 10.35 -23.09 7.75
N LEU A 203 10.87 -22.16 6.95
CA LEU A 203 12.26 -21.74 7.02
C LEU A 203 12.44 -20.81 8.23
N GLY A 204 13.42 -21.10 9.08
CA GLY A 204 13.69 -20.34 10.30
C GLY A 204 12.61 -20.52 11.38
N ASN A 205 12.75 -19.78 12.48
CA ASN A 205 11.81 -19.81 13.61
C ASN A 205 11.30 -18.42 14.01
N VAL A 206 11.80 -17.37 13.36
CA VAL A 206 11.42 -15.97 13.57
C VAL A 206 10.91 -15.40 12.25
N GLY A 207 9.86 -14.58 12.33
CA GLY A 207 9.19 -13.99 11.17
C GLY A 207 7.83 -14.63 10.91
N TYR A 208 7.38 -14.62 9.66
CA TYR A 208 6.04 -15.04 9.27
C TYR A 208 5.94 -15.48 7.80
N THR A 209 4.86 -16.17 7.48
CA THR A 209 4.33 -16.33 6.11
C THR A 209 2.97 -15.69 6.02
N GLU A 210 2.74 -14.98 4.92
CA GLU A 210 1.46 -14.43 4.55
C GLU A 210 1.12 -14.91 3.13
N PHE A 211 -0.09 -15.45 2.97
CA PHE A 211 -0.69 -15.75 1.68
C PHE A 211 -2.02 -15.01 1.56
N VAL A 212 -2.17 -14.15 0.55
CA VAL A 212 -3.36 -13.33 0.34
C VAL A 212 -3.96 -13.57 -1.03
N VAL A 213 -5.27 -13.75 -1.07
CA VAL A 213 -6.10 -13.75 -2.28
C VAL A 213 -7.06 -12.59 -2.21
N GLN A 214 -7.17 -11.83 -3.30
CA GLN A 214 -8.06 -10.69 -3.40
C GLN A 214 -8.84 -10.73 -4.71
N TYR A 215 -10.08 -10.25 -4.65
CA TYR A 215 -10.91 -10.01 -5.82
C TYR A 215 -11.68 -8.71 -5.61
N GLY A 216 -11.85 -7.91 -6.67
CA GLY A 216 -12.63 -6.68 -6.61
C GLY A 216 -13.27 -6.35 -7.96
N THR A 217 -14.38 -5.63 -7.91
CA THR A 217 -15.15 -5.18 -9.09
C THR A 217 -15.67 -3.76 -8.91
N GLY A 218 -15.83 -3.04 -10.01
CA GLY A 218 -16.26 -1.66 -10.01
C GLY A 218 -15.31 -0.84 -9.16
N MET A 219 -15.83 -0.21 -8.10
CA MET A 219 -14.98 0.50 -7.16
C MET A 219 -13.92 -0.38 -6.45
N GLY A 220 -14.23 -1.65 -6.21
CA GLY A 220 -13.30 -2.56 -5.53
C GLY A 220 -12.12 -3.00 -6.38
N ALA A 221 -12.11 -2.73 -7.69
CA ALA A 221 -11.10 -3.23 -8.61
C ALA A 221 -9.81 -2.39 -8.65
N GLY A 222 -9.76 -1.26 -7.95
CA GLY A 222 -8.57 -0.39 -7.96
C GLY A 222 -7.31 -1.08 -7.43
N THR A 223 -6.13 -0.50 -7.71
CA THR A 223 -4.83 -1.12 -7.38
C THR A 223 -4.65 -1.45 -5.90
N ASN A 224 -5.41 -0.84 -4.98
CA ASN A 224 -5.32 -1.09 -3.54
C ASN A 224 -6.62 -1.68 -2.96
N MET A 225 -7.47 -2.26 -3.80
CA MET A 225 -8.81 -2.80 -3.52
C MET A 225 -9.89 -1.79 -3.08
N SER A 226 -9.51 -0.61 -2.59
CA SER A 226 -10.48 0.38 -2.07
C SER A 226 -10.07 1.84 -2.28
N LYS A 227 -8.95 2.09 -2.96
CA LYS A 227 -8.46 3.45 -3.22
C LYS A 227 -9.01 3.98 -4.54
N PHE A 228 -10.06 4.79 -4.45
CA PHE A 228 -10.48 5.67 -5.55
C PHE A 228 -9.49 6.83 -5.72
N GLY A 229 -9.38 7.39 -6.92
CA GLY A 229 -9.11 8.82 -7.05
C GLY A 229 -7.69 9.36 -6.79
N TRP A 230 -6.64 8.54 -6.93
CA TRP A 230 -5.30 9.10 -7.26
C TRP A 230 -5.16 9.43 -8.76
N GLY A 231 -6.28 9.77 -9.43
CA GLY A 231 -6.33 10.05 -10.86
C GLY A 231 -6.79 8.86 -11.72
N GLU A 232 -7.10 7.71 -11.12
CA GLU A 232 -7.64 6.56 -11.84
C GLU A 232 -9.15 6.44 -11.58
N ALA A 233 -9.93 6.53 -12.65
CA ALA A 233 -11.31 6.08 -12.70
C ALA A 233 -11.31 4.54 -12.68
N ASN A 234 -11.95 3.92 -11.69
CA ASN A 234 -12.36 2.53 -11.87
C ASN A 234 -13.68 2.51 -12.63
N TYR A 235 -13.77 1.65 -13.63
CA TYR A 235 -14.93 1.54 -14.50
C TYR A 235 -15.92 0.52 -13.95
N LYS A 236 -17.19 0.67 -14.33
CA LYS A 236 -18.28 -0.21 -13.88
C LYS A 236 -17.98 -1.71 -14.10
N ASP A 237 -17.33 -2.03 -15.22
CA ASP A 237 -17.02 -3.40 -15.62
C ASP A 237 -15.60 -3.84 -15.18
N HIS A 238 -14.81 -2.93 -14.60
CA HIS A 238 -13.46 -3.23 -14.13
C HIS A 238 -13.51 -4.32 -13.07
N SER A 239 -12.72 -5.38 -13.26
CA SER A 239 -12.48 -6.38 -12.23
C SER A 239 -11.00 -6.62 -12.04
N SER A 240 -10.61 -6.98 -10.82
CA SER A 240 -9.24 -7.33 -10.52
C SER A 240 -9.15 -8.55 -9.61
N TYR A 241 -8.10 -9.33 -9.81
CA TYR A 241 -7.72 -10.39 -8.90
C TYR A 241 -6.23 -10.32 -8.56
N ARG A 242 -5.89 -10.72 -7.34
CA ARG A 242 -4.52 -10.70 -6.85
C ARG A 242 -4.21 -11.90 -5.97
N PHE A 243 -3.01 -12.42 -6.15
CA PHE A 243 -2.38 -13.40 -5.28
C PHE A 243 -1.08 -12.82 -4.74
N THR A 244 -0.88 -12.86 -3.42
CA THR A 244 0.35 -12.42 -2.77
C THR A 244 0.88 -13.54 -1.88
N LEU A 245 2.16 -13.86 -2.02
CA LEU A 245 2.92 -14.67 -1.09
C LEU A 245 4.08 -13.82 -0.59
N SER A 246 4.12 -13.58 0.72
CA SER A 246 5.17 -12.78 1.33
C SER A 246 5.57 -13.36 2.68
N GLY A 247 6.70 -12.90 3.21
CA GLY A 247 7.02 -13.20 4.59
C GLY A 247 8.40 -12.76 4.99
N ILE A 248 8.81 -13.23 6.16
CA ILE A 248 10.13 -13.01 6.73
C ILE A 248 10.58 -14.30 7.39
N SER A 249 11.87 -14.60 7.23
CA SER A 249 12.55 -15.64 7.98
C SER A 249 13.87 -15.08 8.52
N GLU A 250 14.14 -15.30 9.79
CA GLU A 250 15.48 -15.12 10.37
C GLU A 250 16.02 -16.47 10.85
N PHE A 251 17.28 -16.74 10.54
CA PHE A 251 17.98 -17.97 10.88
C PHE A 251 19.50 -17.73 10.91
N GLU A 252 20.17 -18.17 11.97
CA GLU A 252 21.60 -17.93 12.16
C GLU A 252 21.97 -16.43 12.05
N ASN A 253 22.84 -16.07 11.10
CA ASN A 253 23.22 -14.70 10.77
C ASN A 253 22.45 -14.16 9.55
N TRP A 254 21.40 -14.83 9.10
CA TRP A 254 20.61 -14.41 7.93
C TRP A 254 19.23 -13.88 8.34
N ALA A 255 18.80 -12.85 7.64
CA ALA A 255 17.41 -12.45 7.54
C ALA A 255 16.99 -12.44 6.06
N LEU A 256 15.77 -12.89 5.76
CA LEU A 256 15.26 -13.04 4.40
C LEU A 256 13.82 -12.53 4.32
N GLN A 257 13.55 -11.62 3.39
CA GLN A 257 12.18 -11.24 2.99
C GLN A 257 11.92 -11.64 1.53
N PRO A 258 11.22 -12.76 1.26
CA PRO A 258 10.74 -13.08 -0.08
C PRO A 258 9.39 -12.41 -0.37
N VAL A 259 9.11 -12.18 -1.65
CA VAL A 259 7.81 -11.73 -2.15
C VAL A 259 7.53 -12.33 -3.52
N ALA A 260 6.29 -12.74 -3.74
CA ALA A 260 5.73 -13.04 -5.06
C ALA A 260 4.31 -12.46 -5.12
N ILE A 261 4.01 -11.69 -6.17
CA ILE A 261 2.66 -11.15 -6.39
C ILE A 261 2.27 -11.38 -7.84
N TYR A 262 1.04 -11.83 -8.06
CA TYR A 262 0.38 -11.82 -9.35
C TYR A 262 -0.86 -10.94 -9.25
N HIS A 263 -1.08 -10.08 -10.23
CA HIS A 263 -2.23 -9.20 -10.31
C HIS A 263 -2.70 -9.14 -11.76
N ASN A 264 -4.00 -9.28 -11.94
CA ASN A 264 -4.65 -9.03 -13.22
C ASN A 264 -5.81 -8.05 -13.00
N ASP A 265 -5.99 -7.19 -13.99
CA ASP A 265 -7.12 -6.31 -14.17
C ASP A 265 -7.75 -6.57 -15.55
N ASP A 266 -9.07 -6.70 -15.58
CA ASP A 266 -9.89 -6.79 -16.79
C ASP A 266 -10.80 -5.56 -16.86
N ASP A 267 -10.95 -4.96 -18.04
CA ASP A 267 -11.72 -3.73 -18.27
C ASP A 267 -11.25 -2.53 -17.42
N PHE A 268 -9.93 -2.42 -17.24
CA PHE A 268 -9.30 -1.36 -16.42
C PHE A 268 -9.33 0.04 -17.08
N THR A 269 -9.85 0.17 -18.31
CA THR A 269 -10.07 1.45 -19.00
C THR A 269 -11.50 1.56 -19.53
N GLN A 270 -11.97 2.79 -19.82
CA GLN A 270 -13.29 3.00 -20.44
C GLN A 270 -13.47 2.26 -21.78
N ALA A 271 -12.37 2.01 -22.51
CA ALA A 271 -12.40 1.29 -23.78
C ALA A 271 -12.23 -0.23 -23.62
N GLY A 272 -12.30 -0.73 -22.37
CA GLY A 272 -11.94 -2.09 -21.99
C GLY A 272 -10.43 -2.31 -21.92
N GLY A 273 -10.01 -3.57 -21.97
CA GLY A 273 -8.62 -3.99 -22.06
C GLY A 273 -8.11 -4.70 -20.80
N GLU A 274 -7.08 -5.51 -20.97
CA GLU A 274 -6.50 -6.34 -19.91
C GLU A 274 -5.11 -5.83 -19.48
N ARG A 275 -4.81 -6.00 -18.19
CA ARG A 275 -3.48 -5.75 -17.62
C ARG A 275 -3.10 -6.89 -16.70
N VAL A 276 -1.95 -7.50 -16.95
CA VAL A 276 -1.34 -8.50 -16.09
C VAL A 276 0.02 -7.99 -15.61
N TRP A 277 0.20 -7.94 -14.31
CA TRP A 277 1.49 -7.69 -13.68
C TRP A 277 1.81 -8.79 -12.69
N TRP A 278 3.06 -9.24 -12.70
CA TRP A 278 3.55 -10.12 -11.66
C TRP A 278 4.98 -9.81 -11.30
N THR A 279 5.36 -10.18 -10.08
CA THR A 279 6.69 -9.96 -9.55
C THR A 279 7.13 -11.09 -8.65
N VAL A 280 8.43 -11.34 -8.64
CA VAL A 280 9.09 -12.26 -7.71
C VAL A 280 10.43 -11.69 -7.31
N GLY A 281 10.75 -11.76 -6.02
CA GLY A 281 12.03 -11.28 -5.53
C GLY A 281 12.27 -11.58 -4.06
N ALA A 282 13.46 -11.26 -3.60
CA ALA A 282 13.86 -11.47 -2.23
C ALA A 282 14.91 -10.46 -1.77
N ARG A 283 14.92 -10.20 -0.46
CA ARG A 283 15.94 -9.41 0.22
C ARG A 283 16.63 -10.23 1.32
N PRO A 284 17.71 -10.96 1.00
CA PRO A 284 18.56 -11.56 2.02
C PRO A 284 19.52 -10.52 2.62
N SER A 285 19.78 -10.65 3.92
CA SER A 285 20.73 -9.83 4.68
C SER A 285 21.61 -10.74 5.52
N TYR A 286 22.93 -10.61 5.39
CA TYR A 286 23.89 -11.30 6.23
C TYR A 286 24.43 -10.39 7.32
N HIS A 287 24.25 -10.80 8.58
CA HIS A 287 24.68 -10.10 9.77
C HIS A 287 26.07 -10.57 10.23
N PHE A 288 27.11 -9.81 9.92
CA PHE A 288 28.47 -10.10 10.37
C PHE A 288 28.60 -9.96 11.89
N ASN A 289 28.00 -8.91 12.45
CA ASN A 289 27.95 -8.61 13.87
C ASN A 289 26.73 -7.73 14.16
N ASP A 290 26.63 -7.23 15.39
CA ASP A 290 25.50 -6.42 15.86
C ASP A 290 25.44 -5.02 15.25
N TYR A 291 26.48 -4.60 14.51
CA TYR A 291 26.58 -3.24 13.99
C TYR A 291 26.71 -3.17 12.47
N PHE A 292 26.98 -4.30 11.80
CA PHE A 292 27.26 -4.34 10.37
C PHE A 292 26.60 -5.53 9.68
N SER A 293 26.02 -5.26 8.50
CA SER A 293 25.43 -6.26 7.62
C SER A 293 25.62 -5.94 6.16
N LEU A 294 25.57 -6.96 5.33
CA LEU A 294 25.48 -6.80 3.88
C LEU A 294 24.08 -7.25 3.44
N GLN A 295 23.31 -6.29 2.93
CA GLN A 295 21.99 -6.54 2.37
C GLN A 295 22.09 -6.71 0.86
N PHE A 296 21.29 -7.63 0.32
CA PHE A 296 21.09 -7.80 -1.11
C PHE A 296 19.60 -7.72 -1.40
N GLU A 297 19.24 -7.21 -2.57
CA GLU A 297 17.87 -7.29 -3.07
C GLU A 297 17.91 -7.66 -4.54
N ALA A 298 17.16 -8.70 -4.90
CA ALA A 298 16.93 -9.09 -6.28
C ALA A 298 15.42 -9.15 -6.53
N GLY A 299 14.98 -8.47 -7.58
CA GLY A 299 13.58 -8.39 -7.94
C GLY A 299 13.39 -8.46 -9.45
N TYR A 300 12.37 -9.20 -9.87
CA TYR A 300 11.91 -9.24 -11.25
C TYR A 300 10.43 -8.85 -11.29
N GLU A 301 10.07 -8.03 -12.26
CA GLU A 301 8.70 -7.58 -12.53
C GLU A 301 8.39 -7.80 -14.01
N HIS A 302 7.18 -8.21 -14.34
CA HIS A 302 6.70 -8.32 -15.71
C HIS A 302 5.35 -7.62 -15.85
N LEU A 303 5.19 -6.86 -16.92
CA LEU A 303 3.96 -6.18 -17.27
C LEU A 303 3.54 -6.57 -18.67
N LYS A 304 2.30 -7.07 -18.79
CA LYS A 304 1.56 -7.16 -20.05
C LYS A 304 0.33 -6.26 -19.92
N GLN A 305 0.13 -5.34 -20.85
CA GLN A 305 -1.01 -4.44 -20.86
C GLN A 305 -1.46 -4.16 -22.28
N ASP A 306 -2.76 -4.19 -22.50
CA ASP A 306 -3.33 -3.85 -23.80
C ASP A 306 -3.16 -2.37 -24.15
N LYS A 307 -3.14 -2.11 -25.46
CA LYS A 307 -3.24 -0.77 -26.00
C LYS A 307 -4.70 -0.35 -26.02
N THR A 308 -5.04 0.71 -25.31
CA THR A 308 -6.37 1.33 -25.36
C THR A 308 -6.26 2.78 -25.81
N THR A 309 -7.38 3.39 -26.19
CA THR A 309 -7.43 4.83 -26.58
C THR A 309 -7.05 5.77 -25.44
N GLN A 310 -7.04 5.30 -24.20
CA GLN A 310 -6.70 6.07 -23.00
C GLN A 310 -5.32 5.73 -22.43
N THR A 311 -4.70 4.63 -22.87
CA THR A 311 -3.29 4.41 -22.58
C THR A 311 -2.47 5.23 -23.58
N SER A 312 -1.66 6.17 -23.10
CA SER A 312 -0.80 7.00 -23.96
C SER A 312 0.28 6.21 -24.74
N ASN A 313 0.33 4.88 -24.59
CA ASN A 313 1.41 4.02 -25.10
C ASN A 313 0.84 2.90 -25.99
N ASN A 314 1.70 2.24 -26.77
CA ASN A 314 1.34 1.16 -27.71
C ASN A 314 0.96 -0.18 -27.06
N GLY A 315 0.41 -0.17 -25.84
CA GLY A 315 0.40 -1.36 -24.98
C GLY A 315 1.82 -1.69 -24.49
N ALA A 316 1.92 -2.71 -23.65
CA ALA A 316 3.16 -3.11 -22.98
C ALA A 316 3.27 -4.62 -22.92
N ASN A 317 4.47 -5.17 -23.15
CA ASN A 317 4.76 -6.56 -22.83
C ASN A 317 6.26 -6.71 -22.59
N GLY A 318 6.69 -6.76 -21.34
CA GLY A 318 8.10 -6.85 -21.01
C GLY A 318 8.40 -7.02 -19.53
N GLY A 319 9.64 -7.40 -19.26
CA GLY A 319 10.18 -7.58 -17.93
C GLY A 319 11.18 -6.50 -17.51
N MET A 320 11.36 -6.38 -16.20
CA MET A 320 12.40 -5.57 -15.56
C MET A 320 13.05 -6.36 -14.43
N THR A 321 14.38 -6.37 -14.40
CA THR A 321 15.19 -6.91 -13.30
C THR A 321 15.83 -5.75 -12.53
N LYS A 322 15.82 -5.82 -11.20
CA LYS A 322 16.58 -4.93 -10.33
C LYS A 322 17.44 -5.73 -9.37
N LEU A 323 18.71 -5.37 -9.27
CA LEU A 323 19.68 -5.93 -8.33
C LEU A 323 20.24 -4.80 -7.45
N THR A 324 20.41 -5.06 -6.16
CA THR A 324 21.00 -4.09 -5.22
C THR A 324 21.89 -4.80 -4.21
N ILE A 325 23.02 -4.17 -3.88
CA ILE A 325 23.88 -4.52 -2.75
C ILE A 325 24.01 -3.30 -1.85
N ALA A 326 23.92 -3.49 -0.54
CA ALA A 326 23.97 -2.41 0.43
C ALA A 326 24.69 -2.79 1.73
N PRO A 327 25.98 -2.44 1.88
CA PRO A 327 26.64 -2.40 3.18
C PRO A 327 25.86 -1.49 4.14
N THR A 328 25.49 -2.03 5.30
CA THR A 328 24.56 -1.39 6.23
C THR A 328 25.12 -1.37 7.65
N LEU A 329 25.10 -0.20 8.28
CA LEU A 329 25.31 -0.02 9.71
C LEU A 329 23.97 0.01 10.45
N HIS A 330 23.94 -0.62 11.62
CA HIS A 330 22.77 -0.68 12.50
C HIS A 330 23.22 -0.81 13.97
N LEU A 331 22.26 -0.87 14.90
CA LEU A 331 22.55 -0.97 16.34
C LEU A 331 22.36 -2.39 16.90
N THR A 332 21.72 -3.29 16.17
CA THR A 332 21.55 -4.71 16.54
C THR A 332 21.05 -5.53 15.34
N LYS A 333 21.22 -6.85 15.41
CA LYS A 333 20.80 -7.81 14.36
C LYS A 333 19.29 -7.94 14.27
N GLY A 334 18.81 -8.23 13.07
CA GLY A 334 17.41 -8.57 12.79
C GLY A 334 16.86 -7.81 11.57
N TYR A 335 15.81 -8.34 10.97
CA TYR A 335 15.26 -7.79 9.74
C TYR A 335 14.63 -6.40 9.94
N TRP A 336 13.84 -6.29 11.01
CA TRP A 336 13.06 -5.10 11.36
C TRP A 336 13.83 -4.05 12.16
N MET A 337 15.11 -4.28 12.40
CA MET A 337 15.91 -3.34 13.21
C MET A 337 16.15 -2.05 12.45
N ARG A 338 15.83 -0.93 13.09
CA ARG A 338 16.15 0.45 12.68
C ARG A 338 16.62 1.23 13.92
N PRO A 339 17.42 2.30 13.78
CA PRO A 339 17.88 2.96 12.55
C PRO A 339 18.87 2.12 11.73
N GLN A 340 18.92 2.38 10.42
CA GLN A 340 19.92 1.85 9.51
C GLN A 340 20.55 2.95 8.67
N LEU A 341 21.87 2.90 8.49
CA LEU A 341 22.61 3.70 7.52
C LEU A 341 23.19 2.80 6.45
N ARG A 342 22.96 3.11 5.18
CA ARG A 342 23.30 2.26 4.04
C ARG A 342 24.13 3.04 3.04
N VAL A 343 25.18 2.41 2.52
CA VAL A 343 25.74 2.74 1.20
C VAL A 343 25.18 1.71 0.24
N PHE A 344 24.82 2.08 -0.99
CA PHE A 344 24.25 1.12 -1.93
C PHE A 344 24.75 1.30 -3.36
N ALA A 345 24.65 0.21 -4.12
CA ALA A 345 24.77 0.15 -5.57
C ALA A 345 23.60 -0.66 -6.12
N THR A 346 22.88 -0.10 -7.07
CA THR A 346 21.70 -0.68 -7.70
C THR A 346 21.87 -0.69 -9.21
N TYR A 347 21.64 -1.84 -9.83
CA TYR A 347 21.55 -2.00 -11.28
C TYR A 347 20.13 -2.43 -11.65
N ALA A 348 19.57 -1.81 -12.68
CA ALA A 348 18.29 -2.20 -13.24
C ALA A 348 18.42 -2.37 -14.76
N LYS A 349 17.66 -3.32 -15.30
CA LYS A 349 17.52 -3.57 -16.74
C LYS A 349 16.08 -3.90 -17.08
N TRP A 350 15.57 -3.37 -18.17
CA TRP A 350 14.20 -3.55 -18.64
C TRP A 350 14.12 -3.72 -20.16
N ASP A 351 13.06 -4.37 -20.62
CA ASP A 351 12.81 -4.59 -22.04
C ASP A 351 12.46 -3.29 -22.78
N GLU A 352 12.73 -3.25 -24.08
CA GLU A 352 12.49 -2.06 -24.91
C GLU A 352 11.01 -1.64 -24.95
N SER A 353 10.10 -2.61 -24.86
CA SER A 353 8.66 -2.39 -24.79
C SER A 353 8.25 -1.57 -23.55
N LEU A 354 9.11 -1.49 -22.53
CA LEU A 354 8.87 -0.74 -21.31
C LEU A 354 9.42 0.70 -21.34
N LYS A 355 10.28 1.06 -22.31
CA LYS A 355 11.03 2.34 -22.36
C LYS A 355 10.16 3.59 -22.19
N ASN A 356 8.97 3.58 -22.78
CA ASN A 356 8.07 4.73 -22.87
C ASN A 356 6.71 4.45 -22.21
N ILE A 357 6.63 3.46 -21.32
CA ILE A 357 5.38 3.23 -20.61
C ILE A 357 5.21 4.34 -19.58
N ASN A 358 4.31 5.28 -19.86
CA ASN A 358 3.71 6.10 -18.83
C ASN A 358 2.89 5.19 -17.88
N THR A 359 3.43 4.92 -16.70
CA THR A 359 2.74 4.15 -15.65
C THR A 359 1.87 5.03 -14.75
N GLY A 360 1.69 6.32 -15.08
CA GLY A 360 0.86 7.26 -14.30
C GLY A 360 1.40 7.60 -12.90
N LYS A 361 2.47 6.94 -12.44
CA LYS A 361 3.07 7.13 -11.11
C LYS A 361 3.87 8.42 -10.94
N HIS A 362 4.28 9.03 -12.04
CA HIS A 362 5.06 10.25 -12.02
C HIS A 362 4.17 11.37 -12.53
N GLY A 363 3.55 12.11 -11.61
CA GLY A 363 2.70 13.27 -11.86
C GLY A 363 3.43 14.44 -12.51
N TYR A 364 3.98 14.23 -13.71
CA TYR A 364 4.31 15.27 -14.64
C TYR A 364 3.12 15.46 -15.57
N SER A 365 2.45 16.59 -15.42
CA SER A 365 1.52 17.12 -16.42
C SER A 365 2.33 17.49 -17.67
N GLY A 366 2.52 16.52 -18.55
CA GLY A 366 3.16 16.67 -19.86
C GLY A 366 3.29 15.31 -20.53
N ASP A 367 3.07 15.24 -21.83
CA ASP A 367 3.04 14.04 -22.71
C ASP A 367 4.33 13.16 -22.73
N GLN A 368 5.24 13.30 -21.78
CA GLN A 368 6.48 12.53 -21.71
C GLN A 368 6.33 11.42 -20.67
N GLY A 369 5.78 10.29 -21.11
CA GLY A 369 5.77 9.05 -20.34
C GLY A 369 7.19 8.54 -20.14
N TYR A 370 7.83 8.89 -19.03
CA TYR A 370 9.11 8.29 -18.68
C TYR A 370 8.88 6.87 -18.16
N GLY A 371 9.43 5.87 -18.86
CA GLY A 371 9.41 4.47 -18.44
C GLY A 371 10.25 4.22 -17.18
N PRO A 372 10.71 2.98 -16.95
CA PRO A 372 11.56 2.66 -15.81
C PRO A 372 12.76 3.63 -15.69
N GLY A 373 13.03 4.10 -14.48
CA GLY A 373 14.10 5.05 -14.20
C GLY A 373 13.73 6.54 -14.36
N GLY A 374 12.54 6.85 -14.89
CA GLY A 374 12.08 8.24 -15.01
C GLY A 374 12.92 9.06 -16.02
N ALA A 375 12.85 10.39 -15.91
CA ALA A 375 13.53 11.30 -16.85
C ALA A 375 15.04 11.07 -16.97
N SER A 376 15.70 10.62 -15.90
CA SER A 376 17.14 10.36 -15.87
C SER A 376 17.60 9.20 -16.76
N TYR A 377 16.70 8.27 -17.11
CA TYR A 377 16.97 7.12 -17.97
C TYR A 377 16.03 7.08 -19.18
N ALA A 378 15.52 8.24 -19.59
CA ALA A 378 14.61 8.34 -20.72
C ALA A 378 15.27 7.77 -22.00
N GLY A 379 14.64 6.76 -22.61
CA GLY A 379 15.15 6.09 -23.81
C GLY A 379 16.12 4.92 -23.56
N GLU A 380 16.59 4.75 -22.33
CA GLU A 380 17.52 3.68 -21.95
C GLU A 380 16.77 2.35 -21.67
N THR A 381 17.50 1.23 -21.65
CA THR A 381 17.03 -0.09 -21.19
C THR A 381 17.69 -0.55 -19.89
N GLU A 382 18.63 0.23 -19.37
CA GLU A 382 19.34 -0.13 -18.16
C GLU A 382 19.87 1.11 -17.45
N GLY A 383 20.22 0.94 -16.18
CA GLY A 383 20.72 2.05 -15.37
C GLY A 383 21.41 1.59 -14.11
N TRP A 384 22.36 2.42 -13.65
CA TRP A 384 23.05 2.26 -12.38
C TRP A 384 22.76 3.44 -11.45
N ASN A 385 22.38 3.14 -10.21
CA ASN A 385 22.22 4.10 -9.13
C ASN A 385 23.16 3.75 -7.97
N PHE A 386 23.72 4.78 -7.33
CA PHE A 386 24.55 4.65 -6.15
C PHE A 386 24.20 5.75 -5.17
N GLY A 387 24.39 5.50 -3.88
CA GLY A 387 24.14 6.54 -2.90
C GLY A 387 24.27 6.08 -1.47
N VAL A 388 23.81 6.97 -0.59
CA VAL A 388 23.68 6.74 0.84
C VAL A 388 22.24 6.98 1.26
N GLN A 389 21.75 6.21 2.22
CA GLN A 389 20.38 6.31 2.71
C GLN A 389 20.33 6.03 4.22
N ALA A 390 19.48 6.76 4.92
CA ALA A 390 19.06 6.42 6.28
C ALA A 390 17.59 5.98 6.29
N GLU A 391 17.25 5.00 7.13
CA GLU A 391 15.86 4.63 7.40
C GLU A 391 15.67 4.44 8.92
N VAL A 392 14.60 5.03 9.46
CA VAL A 392 14.34 5.05 10.91
C VAL A 392 12.84 4.93 11.18
N TRP A 393 12.48 4.12 12.16
CA TRP A 393 11.19 4.12 12.86
C TRP A 393 11.42 3.80 14.34
N PHE A 394 10.50 4.20 15.21
CA PHE A 394 10.60 4.04 16.66
C PHE A 394 9.22 3.88 17.31
#